data_AF-A0A971XH90-F1
#
_entry.id   AF-A0A971XH90-F1
#
_cell.length_a   1.000
_cell.length_b   1.000
_cell.length_c   1.000
_cell.angle_alpha   90.00
_cell.angle_beta   90.00
_cell.angle_gamma   90.00
#
_symmetry.space_group_name_H-M   'P 1'
#
loop_
_entity.id
_entity.type
_entity.pdbx_description
1 polymer ?
#
loop_
_entity_poly.entity_id
_entity_poly.type
_entity_poly.pdbx_seq_one_letter_code
_entity_poly.pdbx_strand_id
1 'polypeptide(L)'
;MISFGPVPSRRLGQSLGINNIPGDKICTYACIYCQVGATRHYTLERQSFYSPEQIFKAVEEHLSKLQGMPDYLTFVPNGEPTLDIHLKESIRLLKQSGIPIAVITNASLLGDAGVRDALSLADWVSVKVDANDEAVWKKINRPHPRLTFKDYMEGLMTFASSYRGILATETLMVEGVNDGAELLQHNASLIATINPSRAYLSIPTR
;
A
#
# COMPACT_ATOMS: atom_id res chain seq x y z
N MET A 1 -13.79 10.39 4.87
CA MET A 1 -14.25 10.52 3.48
C MET A 1 -13.75 9.30 2.72
N ILE A 2 -14.59 8.65 1.91
CA ILE A 2 -14.22 7.41 1.19
C ILE A 2 -13.37 7.73 -0.05
N SER A 3 -13.70 8.76 -0.81
CA SER A 3 -12.96 9.16 -2.02
C SER A 3 -12.49 10.62 -1.92
N PHE A 4 -11.27 10.93 -2.35
CA PHE A 4 -10.69 12.27 -2.28
C PHE A 4 -9.77 12.58 -3.46
N GLY A 5 -9.52 13.85 -3.74
CA GLY A 5 -8.75 14.29 -4.91
C GLY A 5 -9.65 14.62 -6.11
N PRO A 6 -9.20 14.41 -7.36
CA PRO A 6 -7.90 13.88 -7.75
C PRO A 6 -6.74 14.73 -7.23
N VAL A 7 -5.62 14.07 -6.93
CA VAL A 7 -4.38 14.73 -6.53
C VAL A 7 -3.28 14.46 -7.57
N PRO A 8 -2.41 15.45 -7.85
CA PRO A 8 -1.26 15.24 -8.69
C PRO A 8 -0.28 14.28 -7.97
N SER A 9 -0.20 13.05 -8.49
CA SER A 9 0.70 12.01 -8.05
C SER A 9 1.99 12.07 -8.87
N ARG A 10 3.14 12.07 -8.17
CA ARG A 10 4.46 11.90 -8.82
C ARG A 10 4.60 10.56 -9.55
N ARG A 11 3.72 9.59 -9.28
CA ARG A 11 3.80 8.20 -9.74
C ARG A 11 2.77 7.90 -10.83
N LEU A 12 1.58 8.46 -10.69
CA LEU A 12 0.36 7.99 -11.37
C LEU A 12 -0.40 9.12 -12.10
N GLY A 13 0.20 10.30 -12.31
CA GLY A 13 -0.52 11.42 -12.93
C GLY A 13 -1.60 11.99 -12.00
N GLN A 14 -2.81 12.23 -12.51
CA GLN A 14 -3.97 12.62 -11.70
C GLN A 14 -4.62 11.38 -11.08
N SER A 15 -4.51 11.21 -9.76
CA SER A 15 -5.06 10.04 -9.08
C SER A 15 -6.18 10.44 -8.14
N LEU A 16 -7.33 9.77 -8.24
CA LEU A 16 -8.37 9.83 -7.21
C LEU A 16 -8.02 8.83 -6.10
N GLY A 17 -7.91 9.30 -4.87
CA GLY A 17 -7.63 8.49 -3.70
C GLY A 17 -8.88 7.83 -3.14
N ILE A 18 -8.74 6.58 -2.71
CA ILE A 18 -9.77 5.78 -2.05
C ILE A 18 -9.27 5.40 -0.67
N ASN A 19 -10.00 5.83 0.35
CA ASN A 19 -9.82 5.42 1.73
C ASN A 19 -10.91 4.40 2.10
N ASN A 20 -10.56 3.12 2.03
CA ASN A 20 -11.43 2.02 2.44
C ASN A 20 -11.38 1.72 3.95
N ILE A 21 -10.69 2.56 4.74
CA ILE A 21 -10.61 2.42 6.21
C ILE A 21 -11.22 3.67 6.88
N PRO A 22 -12.35 3.53 7.61
CA PRO A 22 -12.99 4.63 8.31
C PRO A 22 -12.19 5.10 9.53
N GLY A 23 -12.35 6.37 9.87
CA GLY A 23 -11.93 6.92 11.15
C GLY A 23 -10.41 7.04 11.33
N ASP A 24 -9.94 6.60 12.50
CA ASP A 24 -8.55 6.64 12.91
C ASP A 24 -7.68 5.65 12.14
N LYS A 25 -6.37 5.83 12.24
CA LYS A 25 -5.40 4.97 11.57
C LYS A 25 -5.45 3.53 12.08
N ILE A 26 -5.76 2.59 11.18
CA ILE A 26 -5.72 1.14 11.45
C ILE A 26 -4.69 0.49 10.53
N CYS A 27 -3.63 -0.04 11.12
CA CYS A 27 -2.49 -0.54 10.36
C CYS A 27 -1.80 -1.68 11.10
N THR A 28 -1.11 -2.51 10.34
CA THR A 28 -0.21 -3.56 10.85
C THR A 28 1.12 -3.03 11.37
N TYR A 29 1.45 -1.77 11.05
CA TYR A 29 2.70 -1.06 11.35
C TYR A 29 2.43 0.27 12.09
N ALA A 30 3.41 0.77 12.83
CA ALA A 30 3.49 2.19 13.19
C ALA A 30 4.83 2.80 12.78
N CYS A 31 5.02 2.90 11.47
CA CYS A 31 6.24 3.47 10.90
C CYS A 31 6.56 4.84 11.53
N ILE A 32 7.82 5.06 11.88
CA ILE A 32 8.28 6.26 12.59
C ILE A 32 8.11 7.56 11.80
N TYR A 33 7.94 7.45 10.48
CA TYR A 33 7.77 8.54 9.54
C TYR A 33 6.32 8.69 9.04
N CYS A 34 5.36 7.95 9.59
CA CYS A 34 4.03 7.86 9.01
C CYS A 34 3.27 9.19 9.07
N GLN A 35 2.99 9.78 7.91
CA GLN A 35 2.31 11.06 7.76
C GLN A 35 0.85 11.07 8.23
N VAL A 36 0.22 9.89 8.33
CA VAL A 36 -1.13 9.74 8.90
C VAL A 36 -1.12 9.93 10.42
N GLY A 37 0.05 9.76 11.07
CA GLY A 37 0.23 9.89 12.50
C GLY A 37 0.44 8.55 13.22
N ALA A 38 0.41 8.62 14.55
CA ALA A 38 0.64 7.47 15.41
C ALA A 38 -0.47 6.41 15.26
N THR A 39 -0.08 5.14 15.11
CA THR A 39 -1.04 4.03 15.07
C THR A 39 -1.48 3.71 16.50
N ARG A 40 -2.77 3.89 16.79
CA ARG A 40 -3.39 3.50 18.07
C ARG A 40 -4.06 2.13 17.99
N HIS A 41 -4.47 1.72 16.79
CA HIS A 41 -5.13 0.45 16.52
C HIS A 41 -4.23 -0.45 15.68
N TYR A 42 -3.52 -1.33 16.37
CA TYR A 42 -2.64 -2.35 15.81
C TYR A 42 -3.41 -3.66 15.60
N THR A 43 -3.49 -4.15 14.38
CA THR A 43 -4.11 -5.46 14.11
C THR A 43 -3.51 -6.14 12.89
N LEU A 44 -3.53 -7.48 12.89
CA LEU A 44 -3.32 -8.31 11.70
C LEU A 44 -4.65 -8.92 11.21
N GLU A 45 -5.72 -8.75 11.98
CA GLU A 45 -7.03 -9.33 11.68
C GLU A 45 -7.73 -8.46 10.65
N ARG A 46 -8.01 -9.07 9.51
CA ARG A 46 -8.76 -8.44 8.43
C ARG A 46 -10.23 -8.37 8.85
N GLN A 47 -10.87 -7.24 8.59
CA GLN A 47 -12.27 -7.01 8.95
C GLN A 47 -13.02 -6.28 7.84
N SER A 48 -14.35 -6.22 7.96
CA SER A 48 -15.19 -5.39 7.10
C SER A 48 -15.15 -3.94 7.59
N PHE A 49 -14.95 -3.01 6.67
CA PHE A 49 -14.94 -1.57 6.96
C PHE A 49 -16.09 -0.84 6.27
N TYR A 50 -16.18 -1.03 4.95
CA TYR A 50 -17.28 -0.59 4.11
C TYR A 50 -17.69 -1.74 3.21
N SER A 51 -18.95 -1.76 2.76
CA SER A 51 -19.34 -2.66 1.69
C SER A 51 -18.71 -2.21 0.36
N PRO A 52 -18.40 -3.14 -0.56
CA PRO A 52 -17.94 -2.81 -1.91
C PRO A 52 -18.82 -1.79 -2.63
N GLU A 53 -20.14 -1.87 -2.45
CA GLU A 53 -21.14 -0.99 -3.06
C GLU A 53 -21.07 0.42 -2.47
N GLN A 54 -20.79 0.56 -1.17
CA GLN A 54 -20.57 1.87 -0.54
C GLN A 54 -19.34 2.56 -1.13
N ILE A 55 -18.24 1.82 -1.32
CA ILE A 55 -17.02 2.35 -1.95
C ILE A 55 -17.30 2.72 -3.41
N PHE A 56 -17.90 1.81 -4.17
CA PHE A 56 -18.23 2.03 -5.57
C PHE A 56 -19.09 3.27 -5.77
N LYS A 57 -20.21 3.38 -5.04
CA LYS A 57 -21.11 4.54 -5.11
C LYS A 57 -20.41 5.85 -4.74
N ALA A 58 -19.60 5.85 -3.69
CA ALA A 58 -18.85 7.04 -3.28
C ALA A 58 -17.79 7.46 -4.31
N VAL A 59 -17.23 6.52 -5.06
CA VAL A 59 -16.30 6.82 -6.16
C VAL A 59 -17.06 7.33 -7.39
N GLU A 60 -18.15 6.68 -7.81
CA GLU A 60 -18.99 7.14 -8.93
C GLU A 60 -19.56 8.55 -8.71
N GLU A 61 -20.08 8.82 -7.51
CA GLU A 61 -20.57 10.15 -7.14
C GLU A 61 -19.45 11.21 -7.14
N HIS A 62 -18.20 10.81 -6.88
CA HIS A 62 -17.05 11.70 -6.97
C HIS A 62 -16.69 11.97 -8.43
N LEU A 63 -16.55 10.90 -9.24
CA LEU A 63 -16.20 10.98 -10.65
C LEU A 63 -17.19 11.84 -11.45
N SER A 64 -18.50 11.71 -11.19
CA SER A 64 -19.52 12.51 -11.87
C SER A 64 -19.44 14.03 -11.63
N LYS A 65 -18.71 14.45 -10.59
CA LYS A 65 -18.50 15.88 -10.26
C LYS A 65 -17.20 16.42 -10.84
N LEU A 66 -16.35 15.58 -11.42
CA LEU A 66 -15.08 16.00 -12.00
C LEU A 66 -15.27 16.52 -13.42
N GLN A 67 -14.45 17.51 -13.81
CA GLN A 67 -14.39 18.02 -15.18
C GLN A 67 -13.56 17.14 -16.12
N GLY A 68 -12.87 16.13 -15.59
CA GLY A 68 -12.05 15.18 -16.33
C GLY A 68 -11.82 13.90 -15.52
N MET A 69 -11.45 12.83 -16.22
CA MET A 69 -11.22 11.53 -15.58
C MET A 69 -9.81 11.47 -14.97
N PRO A 70 -9.65 10.89 -13.77
CA PRO A 70 -8.33 10.61 -13.24
C PRO A 70 -7.65 9.49 -14.05
N ASP A 71 -6.33 9.50 -14.07
CA ASP A 71 -5.50 8.46 -14.67
C ASP A 71 -5.59 7.14 -13.86
N TYR A 72 -5.80 7.25 -12.53
CA TYR A 72 -5.91 6.10 -11.62
C TYR A 72 -6.95 6.31 -10.52
N LEU A 73 -7.58 5.21 -10.10
CA LEU A 73 -8.24 5.07 -8.81
C LEU A 73 -7.30 4.34 -7.85
N THR A 74 -6.87 4.98 -6.77
CA THR A 74 -5.82 4.45 -5.90
C THR A 74 -6.34 4.15 -4.50
N PHE A 75 -6.25 2.91 -4.05
CA PHE A 75 -6.41 2.55 -2.64
C PHE A 75 -5.18 3.03 -1.85
N VAL A 76 -5.38 4.10 -1.07
CA VAL A 76 -4.37 4.74 -0.21
C VAL A 76 -5.05 5.28 1.05
N PRO A 77 -5.49 4.38 1.95
CA PRO A 77 -6.27 4.75 3.13
C PRO A 77 -5.41 5.30 4.27
N ASN A 78 -6.08 5.70 5.34
CA ASN A 78 -5.45 5.98 6.63
C ASN A 78 -5.02 4.68 7.33
N GLY A 79 -4.11 3.91 6.73
CA GLY A 79 -3.76 2.59 7.24
C GLY A 79 -3.27 1.62 6.19
N GLU A 80 -3.45 0.33 6.46
CA GLU A 80 -3.09 -0.73 5.51
C GLU A 80 -4.33 -1.21 4.74
N PRO A 81 -4.48 -0.91 3.44
CA PRO A 81 -5.71 -1.23 2.69
C PRO A 81 -6.07 -2.72 2.68
N THR A 82 -5.08 -3.60 2.78
CA THR A 82 -5.33 -5.06 2.74
C THR A 82 -5.95 -5.62 4.02
N LEU A 83 -6.09 -4.80 5.07
CA LEU A 83 -6.88 -5.15 6.25
C LEU A 83 -8.38 -5.28 5.94
N ASP A 84 -8.84 -4.72 4.82
CA ASP A 84 -10.23 -4.86 4.39
C ASP A 84 -10.47 -6.23 3.75
N ILE A 85 -11.41 -7.00 4.29
CA ILE A 85 -11.83 -8.28 3.70
C ILE A 85 -12.50 -8.09 2.34
N HIS A 86 -13.07 -6.90 2.09
CA HIS A 86 -13.80 -6.57 0.88
C HIS A 86 -12.93 -5.94 -0.21
N LEU A 87 -11.61 -5.83 -0.02
CA LEU A 87 -10.71 -5.19 -0.99
C LEU A 87 -10.82 -5.83 -2.40
N LYS A 88 -10.82 -7.16 -2.49
CA LYS A 88 -10.93 -7.89 -3.78
C LYS A 88 -12.19 -7.50 -4.54
N GLU A 89 -13.32 -7.50 -3.84
CA GLU A 89 -14.62 -7.21 -4.43
C GLU A 89 -14.77 -5.73 -4.78
N SER A 90 -14.22 -4.84 -3.94
CA SER A 90 -14.18 -3.40 -4.21
C SER A 90 -13.36 -3.09 -5.47
N ILE A 91 -12.19 -3.71 -5.63
CA ILE A 91 -11.39 -3.59 -6.86
C ILE A 91 -12.21 -4.08 -8.06
N ARG A 92 -12.83 -5.27 -7.96
CA ARG A 92 -13.66 -5.85 -9.03
C ARG A 92 -14.79 -4.92 -9.47
N LEU A 93 -15.51 -4.32 -8.53
CA LEU A 93 -16.59 -3.38 -8.84
C LEU A 93 -16.06 -2.11 -9.50
N LEU A 94 -14.99 -1.50 -8.95
CA LEU A 94 -14.42 -0.26 -9.47
C LEU A 94 -13.83 -0.38 -10.88
N LYS A 95 -13.38 -1.57 -11.30
CA LYS A 95 -12.92 -1.80 -12.69
C LYS A 95 -14.01 -1.54 -13.74
N GLN A 96 -15.30 -1.52 -13.36
CA GLN A 96 -16.40 -1.15 -14.27
C GLN A 96 -16.31 0.31 -14.75
N SER A 97 -15.61 1.18 -14.02
CA SER A 97 -15.38 2.58 -14.42
C SER A 97 -14.47 2.71 -15.64
N GLY A 98 -13.73 1.66 -16.02
CA GLY A 98 -12.72 1.70 -17.06
C GLY A 98 -11.42 2.43 -16.67
N ILE A 99 -11.32 2.98 -15.45
CA ILE A 99 -10.12 3.61 -14.93
C ILE A 99 -9.21 2.55 -14.28
N PRO A 100 -7.89 2.54 -14.56
CA PRO A 100 -6.94 1.66 -13.90
C PRO A 100 -6.95 1.76 -12.37
N ILE A 101 -6.84 0.62 -11.69
CA ILE A 101 -6.81 0.54 -10.23
C ILE A 101 -5.38 0.40 -9.74
N ALA A 102 -5.02 1.25 -8.77
CA ALA A 102 -3.74 1.21 -8.05
C ALA A 102 -3.95 0.87 -6.58
N VAL A 103 -2.99 0.17 -5.98
CA VAL A 103 -2.95 -0.09 -4.53
C VAL A 103 -1.57 0.22 -3.96
N ILE A 104 -1.52 1.01 -2.89
CA ILE A 104 -0.30 1.24 -2.12
C ILE A 104 -0.41 0.46 -0.81
N THR A 105 0.45 -0.53 -0.61
CA THR A 105 0.44 -1.42 0.55
C THR A 105 1.79 -1.41 1.27
N ASN A 106 1.75 -1.56 2.60
CA ASN A 106 2.94 -1.76 3.42
C ASN A 106 3.51 -3.19 3.32
N ALA A 107 2.87 -4.06 2.52
CA ALA A 107 3.27 -5.43 2.22
C ALA A 107 3.24 -6.42 3.39
N SER A 108 2.84 -6.00 4.59
CA SER A 108 2.92 -6.84 5.79
C SER A 108 2.00 -8.07 5.75
N LEU A 109 0.92 -8.02 4.96
CA LEU A 109 -0.08 -9.09 4.88
C LEU A 109 0.04 -9.93 3.60
N LEU A 110 1.13 -9.79 2.83
CA LEU A 110 1.34 -10.58 1.60
C LEU A 110 1.56 -12.08 1.85
N GLY A 111 1.72 -12.50 3.11
CA GLY A 111 1.68 -13.91 3.50
C GLY A 111 0.29 -14.55 3.33
N ASP A 112 -0.78 -13.75 3.39
CA ASP A 112 -2.17 -14.19 3.18
C ASP A 112 -2.46 -14.33 1.67
N ALA A 113 -2.81 -15.54 1.24
CA ALA A 113 -3.16 -15.82 -0.16
C ALA A 113 -4.36 -15.01 -0.64
N GLY A 114 -5.37 -14.77 0.21
CA GLY A 114 -6.52 -13.95 -0.13
C GLY A 114 -6.18 -12.47 -0.32
N VAL A 115 -5.14 -11.97 0.35
CA VAL A 115 -4.60 -10.62 0.10
C VAL A 115 -3.91 -10.57 -1.26
N ARG A 116 -3.05 -11.55 -1.57
CA ARG A 116 -2.39 -11.64 -2.88
C ARG A 116 -3.40 -11.75 -4.02
N ASP A 117 -4.45 -12.56 -3.84
CA ASP A 117 -5.55 -12.69 -4.79
C ASP A 117 -6.28 -11.35 -5.00
N ALA A 118 -6.53 -10.58 -3.94
CA ALA A 118 -7.14 -9.26 -4.06
C ALA A 118 -6.27 -8.30 -4.88
N LEU A 119 -4.98 -8.22 -4.53
CA LEU A 119 -4.02 -7.34 -5.17
C LEU A 119 -3.73 -7.73 -6.63
N SER A 120 -3.88 -9.02 -6.97
CA SER A 120 -3.71 -9.50 -8.35
C SER A 120 -4.67 -8.88 -9.37
N LEU A 121 -5.81 -8.33 -8.90
CA LEU A 121 -6.80 -7.65 -9.74
C LEU A 121 -6.44 -6.19 -10.05
N ALA A 122 -5.55 -5.59 -9.27
CA ALA A 122 -5.10 -4.21 -9.48
C ALA A 122 -4.12 -4.12 -10.66
N ASP A 123 -4.18 -3.03 -11.39
CA ASP A 123 -3.35 -2.80 -12.58
C ASP A 123 -1.95 -2.28 -12.20
N TRP A 124 -1.84 -1.64 -11.03
CA TRP A 124 -0.58 -1.18 -10.44
C TRP A 124 -0.56 -1.44 -8.93
N VAL A 125 0.54 -1.98 -8.39
CA VAL A 125 0.72 -2.17 -6.95
C VAL A 125 2.08 -1.64 -6.52
N SER A 126 2.10 -0.79 -5.50
CA SER A 126 3.33 -0.35 -4.84
C SER A 126 3.46 -0.98 -3.47
N VAL A 127 4.52 -1.77 -3.31
CA VAL A 127 4.88 -2.42 -2.05
C VAL A 127 5.96 -1.65 -1.31
N LYS A 128 5.78 -1.48 0.00
CA LYS A 128 6.80 -0.88 0.87
C LYS A 128 8.00 -1.82 1.05
N VAL A 129 9.21 -1.27 0.84
CA VAL A 129 10.48 -1.97 1.00
C VAL A 129 11.49 -1.05 1.68
N ASP A 130 11.36 -0.90 3.00
CA ASP A 130 12.18 0.05 3.76
C ASP A 130 13.50 -0.53 4.28
N ALA A 131 13.58 -1.85 4.44
CA ALA A 131 14.75 -2.52 4.99
C ALA A 131 14.79 -4.01 4.61
N ASN A 132 16.00 -4.49 4.31
CA ASN A 132 16.34 -5.91 4.15
C ASN A 132 17.08 -6.47 5.39
N ASP A 133 16.95 -5.79 6.53
CA ASP A 133 17.50 -6.20 7.83
C ASP A 133 16.38 -6.17 8.87
N GLU A 134 16.25 -7.23 9.67
CA GLU A 134 15.15 -7.35 10.62
C GLU A 134 15.20 -6.30 11.73
N ALA A 135 16.39 -5.93 12.22
CA ALA A 135 16.53 -4.94 13.28
C ALA A 135 16.14 -3.55 12.76
N VAL A 136 16.58 -3.19 11.55
CA VAL A 136 16.18 -1.95 10.88
C VAL A 136 14.69 -1.95 10.57
N TRP A 137 14.14 -3.05 10.04
CA TRP A 137 12.72 -3.22 9.77
C TRP A 137 11.87 -3.01 11.02
N LYS A 138 12.26 -3.60 12.17
CA LYS A 138 11.59 -3.39 13.46
C LYS A 138 11.69 -1.93 13.92
N LYS A 139 12.86 -1.32 13.80
CA LYS A 139 13.11 0.07 14.22
C LYS A 139 12.28 1.06 13.40
N ILE A 140 12.23 0.89 12.08
CA ILE A 140 11.58 1.83 11.17
C ILE A 140 10.07 1.62 11.06
N ASN A 141 9.60 0.36 10.95
CA ASN A 141 8.20 0.05 10.69
C ASN A 141 7.38 -0.19 11.96
N ARG A 142 8.04 -0.57 13.06
CA ARG A 142 7.37 -0.96 14.32
C ARG A 142 6.21 -1.92 14.05
N PRO A 143 6.52 -3.14 13.60
CA PRO A 143 5.51 -4.11 13.20
C PRO A 143 4.67 -4.58 14.38
N HIS A 144 3.45 -5.01 14.10
CA HIS A 144 2.62 -5.74 15.07
C HIS A 144 3.43 -6.93 15.65
N PRO A 145 3.41 -7.20 16.97
CA PRO A 145 4.28 -8.21 17.59
C PRO A 145 4.17 -9.64 17.04
N ARG A 146 2.98 -10.01 16.54
CA ARG A 146 2.73 -11.30 15.87
C ARG A 146 3.27 -11.42 14.45
N LEU A 147 3.68 -10.31 13.82
CA LEU A 147 4.20 -10.32 12.46
C LEU A 147 5.72 -10.53 12.48
N THR A 148 6.18 -11.53 11.76
CA THR A 148 7.62 -11.82 11.68
C THR A 148 8.23 -11.26 10.41
N PHE A 149 9.54 -10.96 10.47
CA PHE A 149 10.28 -10.52 9.29
C PHE A 149 10.32 -11.61 8.21
N LYS A 150 10.39 -12.88 8.62
CA LYS A 150 10.35 -14.03 7.73
C LYS A 150 9.04 -14.08 6.92
N ASP A 151 7.89 -13.95 7.58
CA ASP A 151 6.58 -14.00 6.91
C ASP A 151 6.41 -12.82 5.93
N TYR A 152 6.87 -11.62 6.33
CA TYR A 152 6.92 -10.46 5.45
C TYR A 152 7.74 -10.74 4.18
N MET A 153 8.96 -11.28 4.34
CA MET A 153 9.86 -11.57 3.23
C MET A 153 9.30 -12.65 2.30
N GLU A 154 8.81 -13.77 2.84
CA GLU A 154 8.22 -14.85 2.06
C GLU A 154 6.97 -14.39 1.30
N GLY A 155 6.10 -13.62 1.96
CA GLY A 155 4.92 -13.02 1.33
C GLY A 155 5.27 -12.07 0.20
N LEU A 156 6.25 -11.18 0.43
CA LEU A 156 6.74 -10.22 -0.56
C LEU A 156 7.30 -10.91 -1.80
N MET A 157 8.18 -11.91 -1.62
CA MET A 157 8.76 -12.66 -2.74
C MET A 157 7.70 -13.45 -3.51
N THR A 158 6.78 -14.09 -2.79
CA THR A 158 5.68 -14.84 -3.42
C THR A 158 4.81 -13.92 -4.26
N PHE A 159 4.41 -12.75 -3.73
CA PHE A 159 3.62 -11.78 -4.48
C PHE A 159 4.39 -11.23 -5.69
N ALA A 160 5.63 -10.81 -5.51
CA ALA A 160 6.46 -10.26 -6.59
C ALA A 160 6.62 -11.25 -7.76
N SER A 161 6.80 -12.54 -7.48
CA SER A 161 6.96 -13.57 -8.52
C SER A 161 5.68 -13.90 -9.30
N SER A 162 4.51 -13.63 -8.71
CA SER A 162 3.21 -14.06 -9.25
C SER A 162 2.36 -12.90 -9.80
N TYR A 163 2.59 -11.67 -9.34
CA TYR A 163 1.87 -10.50 -9.79
C TYR A 163 2.22 -10.16 -11.25
N ARG A 164 1.19 -9.91 -12.07
CA ARG A 164 1.33 -9.67 -13.52
C ARG A 164 1.08 -8.23 -13.95
N GLY A 165 0.63 -7.38 -13.03
CA GLY A 165 0.48 -5.95 -13.29
C GLY A 165 1.80 -5.19 -13.12
N ILE A 166 1.71 -3.87 -13.01
CA ILE A 166 2.90 -3.03 -12.83
C ILE A 166 3.28 -3.01 -11.35
N LEU A 167 4.34 -3.73 -11.00
CA LEU A 167 4.89 -3.73 -9.64
C LEU A 167 5.84 -2.54 -9.46
N ALA A 168 5.60 -1.75 -8.42
CA ALA A 168 6.53 -0.73 -7.94
C ALA A 168 6.97 -1.02 -6.51
N THR A 169 8.12 -0.51 -6.13
CA THR A 169 8.54 -0.47 -4.72
C THR A 169 8.61 0.96 -4.22
N GLU A 170 8.40 1.13 -2.92
CA GLU A 170 8.55 2.40 -2.24
C GLU A 170 9.41 2.26 -0.98
N THR A 171 10.45 3.08 -0.88
CA THR A 171 11.38 3.13 0.24
C THR A 171 11.44 4.57 0.77
N LEU A 172 11.18 4.72 2.07
CA LEU A 172 11.39 5.98 2.78
C LEU A 172 12.73 5.92 3.52
N MET A 173 13.65 6.82 3.17
CA MET A 173 14.96 6.97 3.80
C MET A 173 14.84 7.89 5.01
N VAL A 174 15.13 7.36 6.19
CA VAL A 174 15.08 8.05 7.47
C VAL A 174 16.48 8.17 8.05
N GLU A 175 16.86 9.40 8.34
CA GLU A 175 18.18 9.76 8.88
C GLU A 175 18.51 8.98 10.16
N GLY A 176 19.69 8.35 10.18
CA GLY A 176 20.18 7.56 11.30
C GLY A 176 19.44 6.23 11.53
N VAL A 177 18.64 5.79 10.55
CA VAL A 177 17.84 4.55 10.65
C VAL A 177 18.15 3.59 9.52
N ASN A 178 17.93 4.00 8.27
CA ASN A 178 18.14 3.15 7.09
C ASN A 178 18.87 3.87 5.93
N ASP A 179 19.49 5.02 6.21
CA ASP A 179 20.21 5.86 5.26
C ASP A 179 21.72 5.58 5.18
N GLY A 180 22.24 4.68 6.02
CA GLY A 180 23.63 4.24 5.96
C GLY A 180 23.92 3.45 4.67
N ALA A 181 25.09 3.69 4.05
CA ALA A 181 25.45 3.13 2.74
C ALA A 181 25.33 1.59 2.67
N GLU A 182 25.74 0.87 3.71
CA GLU A 182 25.63 -0.60 3.78
C GLU A 182 24.16 -1.05 3.81
N LEU A 183 23.32 -0.41 4.64
CA LEU A 183 21.89 -0.71 4.74
C LEU A 183 21.16 -0.42 3.43
N LEU A 184 21.51 0.69 2.76
CA LEU A 184 20.99 1.03 1.45
C LEU A 184 21.40 0.00 0.40
N GLN A 185 22.64 -0.49 0.43
CA GLN A 185 23.10 -1.54 -0.47
C GLN A 185 22.33 -2.85 -0.23
N HIS A 186 22.11 -3.23 1.02
CA HIS A 186 21.30 -4.42 1.36
C HIS A 186 19.85 -4.28 0.90
N ASN A 187 19.24 -3.11 1.08
CA ASN A 187 17.88 -2.86 0.63
C ASN A 187 17.79 -2.80 -0.91
N ALA A 188 18.79 -2.24 -1.58
CA ALA A 188 18.89 -2.25 -3.04
C ALA A 188 18.99 -3.68 -3.59
N SER A 189 19.72 -4.58 -2.94
CA SER A 189 19.77 -6.00 -3.32
C SER A 189 18.39 -6.68 -3.21
N LEU A 190 17.61 -6.35 -2.18
CA LEU A 190 16.24 -6.83 -2.05
C LEU A 190 15.34 -6.29 -3.17
N ILE A 191 15.39 -4.98 -3.43
CA ILE A 191 14.63 -4.34 -4.51
C ILE A 191 15.01 -4.96 -5.87
N ALA A 192 16.29 -5.22 -6.12
CA ALA A 192 16.74 -5.89 -7.34
C ALA A 192 16.18 -7.31 -7.46
N THR A 193 16.04 -8.03 -6.35
CA THR A 193 15.45 -9.38 -6.34
C THR A 193 13.94 -9.35 -6.58
N ILE A 194 13.25 -8.33 -6.06
CA ILE A 194 11.82 -8.08 -6.34
C ILE A 194 11.60 -7.76 -7.83
N ASN A 195 12.60 -7.15 -8.48
CA ASN A 195 12.58 -6.74 -9.88
C ASN A 195 11.34 -5.91 -10.27
N PRO A 196 11.05 -4.80 -9.56
CA PRO A 196 9.90 -3.96 -9.88
C PRO A 196 10.11 -3.21 -11.19
N SER A 197 9.01 -2.79 -11.83
CA SER A 197 9.06 -1.89 -12.98
C SER A 197 9.67 -0.53 -12.64
N ARG A 198 9.51 -0.07 -11.39
CA ARG A 198 10.15 1.13 -10.87
C ARG A 198 10.30 1.07 -9.35
N ALA A 199 11.45 1.53 -8.86
CA ALA A 199 11.69 1.74 -7.43
C ALA A 199 11.64 3.23 -7.10
N TYR A 200 10.81 3.61 -6.14
CA TYR A 200 10.68 4.99 -5.66
C TYR A 200 11.44 5.14 -4.34
N LEU A 201 12.42 6.04 -4.33
CA LEU A 201 13.13 6.45 -3.13
C LEU A 201 12.62 7.84 -2.72
N SER A 202 12.35 8.04 -1.44
CA SER A 202 11.88 9.31 -0.92
C SER A 202 12.40 9.54 0.50
N ILE A 203 12.37 10.80 0.95
CA ILE A 203 12.63 11.19 2.34
C ILE A 203 11.33 11.68 2.98
N PRO A 204 11.12 11.47 4.29
CA PRO A 204 10.02 12.11 5.01
C PRO A 204 10.20 13.64 4.96
N THR A 205 9.18 14.35 4.51
CA THR A 205 9.21 15.82 4.40
C THR A 205 8.31 16.52 5.42
N ARG A 206 7.71 15.77 6.36
CA ARG A 206 6.78 16.23 7.39
C ARG A 206 6.91 15.35 8.63
#